data_AF-A0ABD4Z466-F1
#
_entry.id   AF-A0ABD4Z466-F1
#
_cell.length_a   1.000
_cell.length_b   1.000
_cell.length_c   1.000
_cell.angle_alpha   90.00
_cell.angle_beta   90.00
_cell.angle_gamma   90.00
#
_symmetry.space_group_name_H-M   'P 1'
#
loop_
_entity.id
_entity.type
_entity.pdbx_description
1 polymer ?
#
loop_
_entity_poly.entity_id
_entity_poly.type
_entity_poly.pdbx_seq_one_letter_code
_entity_poly.pdbx_strand_id
1 'polypeptide(L)'
;ATDDAIVVKLKPSEFAVLDPSLVTTVPAEGAKVHVQPYARRRFDGLRADTPEVITEKTSDGTPYTITRHILGSAPAKLPIPTPQCMELGQLIEQLEEMPAPDRFRRITHMLVDAGARDFTWVDPTPSKIIETPPAISFTVSTAKFEGRVTILYDRGGDTYVVELHRQNGESVELVDRHDE
;
A
#
# COMPACT_ATOMS: atom_id res chain seq x y z
N ALA A 1 27.43 -0.94 3.78
CA ALA A 1 26.93 0.43 3.89
C ALA A 1 27.98 1.33 3.28
N THR A 2 27.63 2.12 2.28
CA THR A 2 28.45 3.26 1.84
C THR A 2 28.25 4.38 2.86
N ASP A 3 29.33 4.88 3.46
CA ASP A 3 29.31 5.93 4.51
C ASP A 3 28.93 7.34 3.97
N ASP A 4 28.47 7.43 2.73
CA ASP A 4 28.11 8.69 2.09
C ASP A 4 26.65 9.05 2.35
N ALA A 5 26.41 10.32 2.71
CA ALA A 5 25.07 10.86 2.93
C ALA A 5 24.91 12.22 2.24
N ILE A 6 23.73 12.49 1.69
CA ILE A 6 23.41 13.80 1.12
C ILE A 6 22.75 14.64 2.21
N VAL A 7 23.38 15.75 2.59
CA VAL A 7 22.86 16.68 3.60
C VAL A 7 22.24 17.88 2.91
N VAL A 8 20.93 18.05 3.11
CA VAL A 8 20.17 19.19 2.59
C VAL A 8 19.86 20.16 3.72
N LYS A 9 20.37 21.38 3.63
CA LYS A 9 20.03 22.45 4.57
C LYS A 9 18.64 22.99 4.29
N LEU A 10 17.71 22.80 5.24
CA LEU A 10 16.34 23.31 5.15
C LEU A 10 16.22 24.70 5.78
N LYS A 11 16.82 24.89 6.96
CA LYS A 11 16.89 26.15 7.72
C LYS A 11 18.28 26.30 8.35
N PRO A 12 18.64 27.44 8.98
CA PRO A 12 19.94 27.59 9.63
C PRO A 12 20.31 26.47 10.61
N SER A 13 19.31 25.89 11.30
CA SER A 13 19.46 24.84 12.30
C SER A 13 18.71 23.55 11.96
N GLU A 14 18.24 23.37 10.72
CA GLU A 14 17.43 22.22 10.32
C GLU A 14 17.97 21.63 9.02
N PHE A 15 18.24 20.32 9.03
CA PHE A 15 18.84 19.58 7.93
C PHE A 15 18.04 18.30 7.67
N ALA A 16 17.86 17.95 6.41
CA ALA A 16 17.41 16.64 5.98
C ALA A 16 18.64 15.82 5.54
N VAL A 17 18.66 14.55 5.92
CA VAL A 17 19.69 13.59 5.50
C VAL A 17 19.02 12.60 4.56
N LEU A 18 19.57 12.44 3.36
CA LEU A 18 19.08 11.53 2.34
C LEU A 18 20.13 10.45 2.08
N ASP A 19 19.67 9.21 1.94
CA ASP A 19 20.48 8.08 1.50
C ASP A 19 20.71 8.19 -0.02
N PRO A 20 21.96 8.21 -0.51
CA PRO A 20 22.27 8.27 -1.95
C PRO A 20 21.64 7.13 -2.77
N SER A 21 21.37 5.97 -2.16
CA SER A 21 20.72 4.84 -2.84
C SER A 21 19.24 5.05 -3.12
N LEU A 22 18.60 6.02 -2.44
CA LEU A 22 17.18 6.32 -2.55
C LEU A 22 16.87 7.53 -3.44
N VAL A 23 17.88 8.23 -3.95
CA VAL A 23 17.70 9.38 -4.84
C VAL A 23 17.92 9.01 -6.31
N THR A 24 17.11 9.57 -7.20
CA THR A 24 17.28 9.37 -8.65
C THR A 24 18.54 10.05 -9.17
N THR A 25 18.89 11.19 -8.58
CA THR A 25 20.05 12.00 -8.98
C THR A 25 20.66 12.64 -7.74
N VAL A 26 21.98 12.56 -7.61
CA VAL A 26 22.72 13.28 -6.56
C VAL A 26 22.90 14.74 -7.01
N PRO A 27 22.37 15.72 -6.26
CA PRO A 27 22.55 17.13 -6.61
C PRO A 27 24.00 17.56 -6.41
N ALA A 28 24.48 18.49 -7.24
CA ALA A 28 25.78 19.12 -7.03
C ALA A 28 25.81 19.92 -5.72
N GLU A 29 26.99 20.01 -5.10
CA GLU A 29 27.16 20.82 -3.88
C GLU A 29 26.75 22.27 -4.12
N GLY A 30 26.00 22.85 -3.17
CA GLY A 30 25.45 24.21 -3.28
C GLY A 30 24.20 24.35 -4.15
N ALA A 31 23.73 23.30 -4.81
CA ALA A 31 22.48 23.34 -5.58
C ALA A 31 21.27 23.59 -4.66
N LYS A 32 20.35 24.43 -5.14
CA LYS A 32 19.05 24.63 -4.47
C LYS A 32 18.11 23.49 -4.85
N VAL A 33 17.62 22.78 -3.84
CA VAL A 33 16.67 21.67 -4.02
C VAL A 33 15.33 22.02 -3.38
N HIS A 34 14.23 21.60 -4.02
CA HIS A 34 12.91 21.65 -3.41
C HIS A 34 12.72 20.39 -2.57
N VAL A 35 12.40 20.55 -1.28
CA VAL A 35 12.18 19.42 -0.37
C VAL A 35 10.70 19.36 -0.02
N GLN A 36 10.06 18.25 -0.41
CA GLN A 36 8.72 17.92 0.02
C GLN A 36 8.79 16.64 0.87
N PRO A 37 8.60 16.75 2.21
CA PRO A 37 8.63 15.57 3.07
C PRO A 37 7.57 14.56 2.64
N TYR A 38 7.91 13.28 2.76
CA TYR A 38 6.95 12.21 2.54
C TYR A 38 5.79 12.31 3.53
N ALA A 39 4.57 12.20 3.01
CA ALA A 39 3.36 12.13 3.81
C ALA A 39 2.60 10.86 3.42
N ARG A 40 2.41 9.96 4.39
CA ARG A 40 1.58 8.76 4.21
C ARG A 40 0.16 9.16 3.88
N ARG A 41 -0.41 8.54 2.85
CA ARG A 41 -1.77 8.81 2.37
C ARG A 41 -2.61 7.53 2.38
N ARG A 42 -3.93 7.72 2.45
CA ARG A 42 -4.92 6.66 2.23
C ARG A 42 -5.36 6.67 0.76
N PHE A 43 -6.13 5.67 0.37
CA PHE A 43 -6.69 5.55 -0.99
C PHE A 43 -7.72 6.65 -1.33
N ASP A 44 -8.24 7.37 -0.34
CA ASP A 44 -9.07 8.57 -0.54
C ASP A 44 -8.25 9.84 -0.83
N GLY A 45 -6.91 9.74 -0.87
CA GLY A 45 -5.98 10.84 -1.11
C GLY A 45 -5.69 11.70 0.12
N LEU A 46 -6.42 11.51 1.23
CA LEU A 46 -6.16 12.21 2.48
C LEU A 46 -4.92 11.63 3.16
N ARG A 47 -4.32 12.42 4.07
CA ARG A 47 -3.19 11.91 4.86
C ARG A 47 -3.67 10.82 5.80
N ALA A 48 -2.80 9.86 6.11
CA ALA A 48 -3.10 8.77 7.03
C ALA A 48 -3.49 9.25 8.44
N ASP A 49 -2.97 10.41 8.87
CA ASP A 49 -3.31 11.05 10.15
C ASP A 49 -4.61 11.89 10.11
N THR A 50 -5.33 11.89 8.98
CA THR A 50 -6.59 12.63 8.86
C THR A 50 -7.68 11.92 9.67
N PRO A 51 -8.36 12.61 10.61
CA PRO A 51 -9.39 11.99 11.45
C PRO A 51 -10.56 11.42 10.64
N GLU A 52 -11.13 10.32 11.14
CA GLU A 52 -12.33 9.71 10.56
C GLU A 52 -13.56 10.21 11.30
N VAL A 53 -14.57 10.65 10.54
CA VAL A 53 -15.85 11.10 11.09
C VAL A 53 -16.90 10.05 10.74
N ILE A 54 -17.42 9.36 11.75
CA ILE A 54 -18.42 8.29 11.60
C ILE A 54 -19.71 8.76 12.28
N THR A 55 -20.84 8.61 11.58
CA THR A 55 -22.17 8.81 12.17
C THR A 55 -22.71 7.44 12.58
N GLU A 56 -22.81 7.20 13.87
CA GLU A 56 -23.46 6.02 14.43
C GLU A 56 -24.87 6.36 14.93
N LYS A 57 -25.70 5.34 15.14
CA LYS A 57 -27.02 5.48 15.74
C LYS A 57 -27.00 4.81 17.11
N THR A 58 -27.54 5.48 18.12
CA THR A 58 -27.82 4.85 19.41
C THR A 58 -28.90 3.77 19.25
N SER A 59 -29.08 2.93 20.28
CA SER A 59 -30.17 1.94 20.36
C SER A 59 -31.55 2.54 20.07
N ASP A 60 -31.72 3.82 20.38
CA ASP A 60 -32.97 4.57 20.27
C ASP A 60 -33.11 5.27 18.90
N GLY A 61 -32.15 5.04 17.98
CA GLY A 61 -32.16 5.57 16.62
C GLY A 61 -31.60 6.98 16.46
N THR A 62 -31.22 7.66 17.54
CA THR A 62 -30.64 9.01 17.49
C THR A 62 -29.23 8.96 16.89
N PRO A 63 -28.95 9.72 15.82
CA PRO A 63 -27.62 9.77 15.24
C PRO A 63 -26.66 10.56 16.14
N TYR A 64 -25.44 10.08 16.30
CA TYR A 64 -24.34 10.80 16.94
C TYR A 64 -23.06 10.68 16.11
N THR A 65 -22.22 11.70 16.18
CA THR A 65 -21.00 11.79 15.40
C THR A 65 -19.79 11.45 16.26
N ILE A 66 -19.00 10.46 15.83
CA ILE A 66 -17.72 10.10 16.43
C ILE A 66 -16.61 10.64 15.53
N THR A 67 -15.71 11.46 16.09
CA THR A 67 -14.45 11.82 15.43
C THR A 67 -13.33 10.96 16.01
N ARG A 68 -12.79 10.05 15.19
CA ARG A 68 -11.73 9.13 15.58
C ARG A 68 -10.38 9.69 15.13
N HIS A 69 -9.49 9.91 16.09
CA HIS A 69 -8.09 10.25 15.85
C HIS A 69 -7.24 8.99 15.98
N ILE A 70 -6.58 8.57 14.90
CA ILE A 70 -5.65 7.44 14.92
C ILE A 70 -4.24 7.99 15.08
N LEU A 71 -3.60 7.68 16.22
CA LEU A 71 -2.23 8.07 16.50
C LEU A 71 -1.28 6.93 16.09
N GLY A 72 -0.18 7.26 15.39
CA GLY A 72 0.87 6.30 15.03
C GLY A 72 0.83 5.85 13.57
N SER A 73 0.77 4.53 13.33
CA SER A 73 1.02 3.95 12.00
C SER A 73 -0.10 4.17 10.99
N ALA A 74 -1.34 4.43 11.45
CA ALA A 74 -2.55 4.66 10.66
C ALA A 74 -2.52 3.97 9.28
N PRO A 75 -2.73 2.65 9.19
CA PRO A 75 -2.71 1.95 7.90
C PRO A 75 -3.70 2.55 6.91
N ALA A 76 -3.28 2.65 5.65
CA ALA A 76 -4.21 2.87 4.55
C ALA A 76 -5.04 1.59 4.37
N LYS A 77 -6.29 1.62 4.83
CA LYS A 77 -7.24 0.51 4.63
C LYS A 77 -7.51 0.30 3.15
N LEU A 78 -7.49 -0.95 2.69
CA LEU A 78 -7.85 -1.26 1.31
C LEU A 78 -9.31 -0.85 1.04
N PRO A 79 -9.63 -0.29 -0.14
CA PRO A 79 -10.97 0.16 -0.47
C PRO A 79 -11.86 -1.03 -0.90
N ILE A 80 -11.94 -2.06 -0.06
CA ILE A 80 -12.68 -3.30 -0.29
C ILE A 80 -13.49 -3.65 0.98
N PRO A 81 -14.62 -4.35 0.86
CA PRO A 81 -15.46 -4.71 2.01
C PRO A 81 -14.78 -5.72 2.92
N THR A 82 -15.29 -5.84 4.14
CA THR A 82 -14.89 -6.91 5.07
C THR A 82 -15.17 -8.28 4.44
N PRO A 83 -14.17 -9.16 4.32
CA PRO A 83 -14.33 -10.44 3.65
C PRO A 83 -15.08 -11.45 4.50
N GLN A 84 -15.73 -12.40 3.83
CA GLN A 84 -16.35 -13.58 4.44
C GLN A 84 -15.35 -14.74 4.52
N CYS A 85 -14.47 -14.86 3.53
CA CYS A 85 -13.42 -15.85 3.46
C CYS A 85 -12.25 -15.48 4.38
N MET A 86 -11.76 -16.46 5.14
CA MET A 86 -10.65 -16.28 6.08
C MET A 86 -9.36 -15.91 5.34
N GLU A 87 -9.07 -16.58 4.24
CA GLU A 87 -7.87 -16.39 3.43
C GLU A 87 -7.87 -14.98 2.82
N LEU A 88 -9.00 -14.51 2.27
CA LEU A 88 -9.07 -13.11 1.84
C LEU A 88 -8.84 -12.13 3.01
N GLY A 89 -9.38 -12.44 4.20
CA GLY A 89 -9.12 -11.66 5.43
C GLY A 89 -7.65 -11.59 5.79
N GLN A 90 -6.94 -12.71 5.75
CA GLN A 90 -5.51 -12.80 6.02
C GLN A 90 -4.69 -12.03 4.97
N LEU A 91 -5.04 -12.10 3.69
CA LEU A 91 -4.39 -11.31 2.65
C LEU A 91 -4.54 -9.81 2.91
N ILE A 92 -5.74 -9.35 3.28
CA ILE A 92 -6.00 -7.95 3.60
C ILE A 92 -5.16 -7.52 4.79
N GLU A 93 -5.20 -8.28 5.88
CA GLU A 93 -4.42 -8.01 7.08
C GLU A 93 -2.93 -7.95 6.76
N GLN A 94 -2.43 -8.89 5.96
CA GLN A 94 -1.03 -8.94 5.54
C GLN A 94 -0.63 -7.69 4.77
N LEU A 95 -1.42 -7.26 3.78
CA LEU A 95 -1.14 -6.02 3.03
C LEU A 95 -1.22 -4.77 3.92
N GLU A 96 -2.18 -4.73 4.84
CA GLU A 96 -2.42 -3.58 5.70
C GLU A 96 -1.45 -3.46 6.86
N GLU A 97 -0.88 -4.55 7.37
CA GLU A 97 0.00 -4.58 8.55
C GLU A 97 1.48 -4.76 8.21
N MET A 98 1.82 -5.47 7.12
CA MET A 98 3.23 -5.72 6.80
C MET A 98 3.98 -4.44 6.45
N PRO A 99 5.23 -4.30 6.93
CA PRO A 99 6.11 -3.23 6.50
C PRO A 99 6.48 -3.40 5.02
N ALA A 100 6.56 -2.30 4.29
CA ALA A 100 7.19 -2.27 2.99
C ALA A 100 8.71 -2.50 3.14
N PRO A 101 9.44 -2.80 2.04
CA PRO A 101 10.88 -3.06 2.10
C PRO A 101 11.73 -1.97 2.77
N ASP A 102 11.28 -0.70 2.70
CA ASP A 102 11.93 0.43 3.37
C ASP A 102 11.67 0.53 4.87
N ARG A 103 10.76 -0.30 5.43
CA ARG A 103 10.35 -0.38 6.83
C ARG A 103 9.70 0.88 7.43
N PHE A 104 9.51 1.94 6.65
CA PHE A 104 8.89 3.19 7.11
C PHE A 104 7.39 3.25 6.78
N ARG A 105 7.02 2.66 5.64
CA ARG A 105 5.62 2.56 5.21
C ARG A 105 5.15 1.11 5.29
N ARG A 106 3.83 0.92 5.16
CA ARG A 106 3.22 -0.41 5.03
C ARG A 106 2.99 -0.73 3.56
N ILE A 107 2.71 -1.98 3.21
CA ILE A 107 2.46 -2.36 1.81
C ILE A 107 1.34 -1.51 1.21
N THR A 108 0.22 -1.28 1.91
CA THR A 108 -0.85 -0.42 1.38
C THR A 108 -0.44 1.03 1.11
N HIS A 109 0.46 1.60 1.90
CA HIS A 109 1.00 2.94 1.60
C HIS A 109 1.85 2.92 0.33
N MET A 110 2.65 1.87 0.12
CA MET A 110 3.39 1.68 -1.13
C MET A 110 2.44 1.55 -2.33
N LEU A 111 1.29 0.87 -2.17
CA LEU A 111 0.27 0.77 -3.20
C LEU A 111 -0.37 2.14 -3.52
N VAL A 112 -0.64 2.96 -2.50
CA VAL A 112 -1.10 4.35 -2.70
C VAL A 112 -0.07 5.16 -3.48
N ASP A 113 1.22 5.05 -3.11
CA ASP A 113 2.31 5.75 -3.80
C ASP A 113 2.48 5.27 -5.26
N ALA A 114 2.18 3.99 -5.54
CA ALA A 114 2.16 3.41 -6.87
C ALA A 114 0.91 3.79 -7.70
N GLY A 115 0.00 4.58 -7.14
CA GLY A 115 -1.24 4.98 -7.80
C GLY A 115 -2.23 3.83 -7.98
N ALA A 116 -2.23 2.85 -7.06
CA ALA A 116 -3.14 1.72 -7.14
C ALA A 116 -4.61 2.16 -7.09
N ARG A 117 -5.40 1.68 -8.06
CA ARG A 117 -6.81 2.04 -8.24
C ARG A 117 -7.60 0.89 -8.88
N ASP A 118 -8.90 1.10 -9.10
CA ASP A 118 -9.79 0.13 -9.75
C ASP A 118 -9.77 -1.26 -9.08
N PHE A 119 -9.86 -1.27 -7.74
CA PHE A 119 -9.81 -2.49 -6.95
C PHE A 119 -10.98 -3.42 -7.26
N THR A 120 -10.67 -4.70 -7.43
CA THR A 120 -11.61 -5.81 -7.55
C THR A 120 -11.15 -6.94 -6.65
N TRP A 121 -12.08 -7.75 -6.17
CA TRP A 121 -11.77 -8.85 -5.26
C TRP A 121 -12.64 -10.07 -5.56
N VAL A 122 -12.15 -11.24 -5.15
CA VAL A 122 -12.86 -12.51 -5.16
C VAL A 122 -12.93 -12.98 -3.72
N ASP A 123 -14.14 -13.01 -3.16
CA ASP A 123 -14.43 -13.45 -1.79
C ASP A 123 -15.30 -14.73 -1.86
N PRO A 124 -14.68 -15.91 -2.02
CA PRO A 124 -15.42 -17.14 -2.23
C PRO A 124 -16.00 -17.68 -0.92
N THR A 125 -17.09 -18.45 -1.03
CA THR A 125 -17.49 -19.32 0.09
C THR A 125 -16.43 -20.41 0.31
N PRO A 126 -16.28 -20.95 1.53
CA PRO A 126 -15.29 -22.00 1.81
C PRO A 126 -15.37 -23.20 0.87
N SER A 127 -16.57 -23.55 0.39
CA SER A 127 -16.81 -24.63 -0.58
C SER A 127 -16.30 -24.37 -2.00
N LYS A 128 -16.03 -23.11 -2.37
CA LYS A 128 -15.62 -22.68 -3.72
C LYS A 128 -14.19 -22.17 -3.78
N ILE A 129 -13.45 -22.28 -2.68
CA ILE A 129 -12.09 -21.74 -2.57
C ILE A 129 -11.12 -22.29 -3.63
N ILE A 130 -11.37 -23.50 -4.15
CA ILE A 130 -10.54 -24.12 -5.20
C ILE A 130 -10.98 -23.62 -6.59
N GLU A 131 -12.28 -23.53 -6.84
CA GLU A 131 -12.83 -23.13 -8.15
C GLU A 131 -12.61 -21.64 -8.44
N THR A 132 -12.76 -20.83 -7.40
CA THR A 132 -12.62 -19.37 -7.45
C THR A 132 -11.75 -18.94 -6.28
N PRO A 133 -10.40 -19.00 -6.42
CA PRO A 133 -9.52 -18.67 -5.32
C PRO A 133 -9.68 -17.21 -4.89
N PRO A 134 -9.51 -16.92 -3.58
CA PRO A 134 -9.46 -15.57 -3.06
C PRO A 134 -8.41 -14.74 -3.80
N ALA A 135 -8.80 -13.53 -4.21
CA ALA A 135 -7.89 -12.65 -4.94
C ALA A 135 -8.24 -11.18 -4.73
N ILE A 136 -7.24 -10.32 -4.84
CA ILE A 136 -7.38 -8.87 -4.93
C ILE A 136 -6.66 -8.43 -6.21
N SER A 137 -7.33 -7.67 -7.07
CA SER A 137 -6.69 -7.05 -8.22
C SER A 137 -6.88 -5.54 -8.23
N PHE A 138 -5.89 -4.82 -8.77
CA PHE A 138 -5.92 -3.38 -8.93
C PHE A 138 -5.03 -2.98 -10.10
N THR A 139 -5.24 -1.79 -10.66
CA THR A 139 -4.37 -1.22 -11.68
C THR A 139 -3.34 -0.31 -11.04
N VAL A 140 -2.12 -0.31 -11.57
CA VAL A 140 -1.06 0.63 -11.17
C VAL A 140 -0.46 1.27 -12.42
N SER A 141 0.02 2.50 -12.28
CA SER A 141 0.77 3.19 -13.33
C SER A 141 1.97 3.86 -12.69
N THR A 142 3.13 3.22 -12.84
CA THR A 142 4.40 3.67 -12.30
C THR A 142 5.41 3.84 -13.42
N ALA A 143 6.54 4.48 -13.14
CA ALA A 143 7.62 4.58 -14.12
C ALA A 143 8.20 3.22 -14.56
N LYS A 144 8.04 2.16 -13.75
CA LYS A 144 8.62 0.82 -14.01
C LYS A 144 7.61 -0.18 -14.57
N PHE A 145 6.32 -0.01 -14.26
CA PHE A 145 5.25 -0.94 -14.64
C PHE A 145 3.92 -0.21 -14.74
N GLU A 146 3.18 -0.52 -15.80
CA GLU A 146 1.81 -0.07 -16.04
C GLU A 146 0.94 -1.27 -16.44
N GLY A 147 -0.12 -1.51 -15.67
CA GLY A 147 -0.95 -2.68 -15.86
C GLY A 147 -1.76 -3.06 -14.63
N ARG A 148 -2.30 -4.27 -14.67
CA ARG A 148 -3.07 -4.87 -13.57
C ARG A 148 -2.17 -5.76 -12.73
N VAL A 149 -2.23 -5.59 -11.42
CA VAL A 149 -1.63 -6.47 -10.43
C VAL A 149 -2.74 -7.31 -9.85
N THR A 150 -2.52 -8.62 -9.72
CA THR A 150 -3.44 -9.54 -9.05
C THR A 150 -2.66 -10.31 -7.99
N ILE A 151 -3.13 -10.25 -6.76
CA ILE A 151 -2.62 -11.06 -5.65
C ILE A 151 -3.68 -12.12 -5.38
N LEU A 152 -3.35 -13.39 -5.57
CA LEU A 152 -4.29 -14.50 -5.45
C LEU A 152 -3.74 -15.59 -4.54
N TYR A 153 -4.63 -16.29 -3.87
CA TYR A 153 -4.28 -17.41 -3.01
C TYR A 153 -4.03 -18.68 -3.83
N ASP A 154 -2.81 -19.19 -3.82
CA ASP A 154 -2.44 -20.50 -4.35
C ASP A 154 -2.63 -21.56 -3.27
N ARG A 155 -3.73 -22.29 -3.37
CA ARG A 155 -4.08 -23.35 -2.44
C ARG A 155 -3.08 -24.50 -2.42
N GLY A 156 -2.38 -24.75 -3.53
CA GLY A 156 -1.40 -25.82 -3.66
C GLY A 156 -0.12 -25.54 -2.88
N GLY A 157 0.32 -24.28 -2.90
CA GLY A 157 1.45 -23.80 -2.11
C GLY A 157 1.09 -23.33 -0.69
N ASP A 158 -0.21 -23.08 -0.42
CA ASP A 158 -0.68 -22.38 0.78
C ASP A 158 -0.04 -20.98 0.93
N THR A 159 0.07 -20.28 -0.20
CA THR A 159 0.78 -18.99 -0.31
C THR A 159 -0.03 -18.00 -1.15
N TYR A 160 0.25 -16.71 -1.00
CA TYR A 160 -0.22 -15.70 -1.95
C TYR A 160 0.81 -15.49 -3.05
N VAL A 161 0.34 -15.45 -4.30
CA VAL A 161 1.17 -15.20 -5.48
C VAL A 161 0.76 -13.89 -6.14
N VAL A 162 1.75 -13.20 -6.70
CA VAL A 162 1.56 -11.92 -7.39
C VAL A 162 1.71 -12.12 -8.90
N GLU A 163 0.66 -11.78 -9.62
CA GLU A 163 0.64 -11.74 -11.08
C GLU A 163 0.65 -10.30 -11.58
N LEU A 164 1.53 -10.02 -12.52
CA LEU A 164 1.59 -8.74 -13.23
C LEU A 164 1.11 -8.91 -14.67
N HIS A 165 0.04 -8.21 -15.01
CA HIS A 165 -0.57 -8.20 -16.34
C HIS A 165 -0.36 -6.84 -16.99
N ARG A 166 0.55 -6.76 -17.97
CA ARG A 166 0.81 -5.50 -18.69
C ARG A 166 -0.37 -5.11 -19.58
N GLN A 167 -0.63 -3.81 -19.69
CA GLN A 167 -1.78 -3.28 -20.45
C GLN A 167 -1.74 -3.61 -21.96
N ASN A 168 -0.55 -3.90 -22.50
CA ASN A 168 -0.35 -4.30 -23.90
C ASN A 168 -0.69 -5.77 -24.18
N GLY A 169 -1.11 -6.55 -23.18
CA GLY A 169 -1.54 -7.93 -23.34
C GLY A 169 -0.42 -8.96 -23.55
N GLU A 170 0.85 -8.55 -23.42
CA GLU A 170 1.99 -9.39 -23.84
C GLU A 170 2.58 -10.28 -22.74
N SER A 171 2.23 -10.13 -21.46
CA SER A 171 2.84 -10.98 -20.43
C SER A 171 2.06 -11.00 -19.12
N VAL A 172 1.80 -12.22 -18.63
CA VAL A 172 1.61 -12.50 -17.20
C VAL A 172 3.00 -12.80 -16.64
N GLU A 173 3.52 -11.91 -15.82
CA GLU A 173 4.76 -12.17 -15.07
C GLU A 173 4.36 -12.60 -13.65
N LEU A 174 4.64 -13.85 -13.32
CA LEU A 174 4.42 -14.39 -11.98
C LEU A 174 5.65 -14.04 -11.16
N VAL A 175 5.53 -12.99 -10.36
CA VAL A 175 6.65 -12.44 -9.59
C VAL A 175 6.68 -13.13 -8.24
N ASP A 176 7.53 -14.14 -8.19
CA ASP A 176 8.03 -14.82 -7.00
C ASP A 176 7.07 -15.77 -6.26
N ARG A 177 7.53 -17.03 -6.13
CA ARG A 177 7.18 -17.96 -5.07
C ARG A 177 8.33 -17.84 -4.08
N HIS A 178 8.08 -17.30 -2.89
CA HIS A 178 9.08 -17.38 -1.83
C HIS A 178 9.23 -18.85 -1.42
N ASP A 179 10.12 -19.58 -2.10
CA ASP A 179 10.70 -20.81 -1.57
C ASP A 179 11.61 -20.39 -0.41
N GLU A 180 11.27 -20.81 0.81
CA GLU A 180 12.11 -20.68 2.01
C GLU A 180 13.50 -21.32 1.84
#